data_AF-A0A3M5WIR2-F1
#
_entry.id   AF-A0A3M5WIR2-F1
#
_cell.length_a   1.000
_cell.length_b   1.000
_cell.length_c   1.000
_cell.angle_alpha   90.00
_cell.angle_beta   90.00
_cell.angle_gamma   90.00
#
_symmetry.space_group_name_H-M   'P 1'
#
loop_
_entity.id
_entity.type
_entity.pdbx_description
1 polymer ?
#
loop_
_entity_poly.entity_id
_entity_poly.type
_entity_poly.pdbx_seq_one_letter_code
_entity_poly.pdbx_strand_id
1 'polypeptide(L)'
;MSHNGPSLADVILPVFQPMPVTRKVSSASFATPAPEASQSYSYSNLEGTASARNELAEEVALAIAYNGISQAVMLVSPTDLEDFIVGFSLGSGIIASHDEIYDFKLSGRGSAM
;
A
#
# COMPACT_ATOMS: atom_id res chain seq x y z
N MET A 1 0.23 4.98 -67.12
CA MET A 1 0.40 4.76 -65.67
C MET A 1 0.26 6.08 -64.94
N SER A 2 -0.68 6.19 -64.00
CA SER A 2 -0.52 7.09 -62.86
C SER A 2 -1.30 6.47 -61.71
N HIS A 3 -0.58 5.89 -60.77
CA HIS A 3 -1.12 5.22 -59.60
C HIS A 3 -1.66 6.26 -58.63
N ASN A 4 -2.94 6.17 -58.30
CA ASN A 4 -3.53 6.93 -57.21
C ASN A 4 -3.26 6.14 -55.91
N GLY A 5 -2.22 6.53 -55.18
CA GLY A 5 -1.91 5.96 -53.87
C GLY A 5 -2.92 6.40 -52.80
N PRO A 6 -3.12 5.61 -51.73
CA PRO A 6 -4.06 5.97 -50.67
C PRO A 6 -3.59 7.22 -49.91
N SER A 7 -4.56 8.10 -49.63
CA SER A 7 -4.42 9.37 -48.91
C SER A 7 -4.02 9.16 -47.45
N LEU A 8 -3.15 10.02 -46.93
CA LEU A 8 -2.61 10.03 -45.55
C LEU A 8 -3.65 10.29 -44.43
N ALA A 9 -4.95 10.10 -44.69
CA ALA A 9 -6.04 10.34 -43.76
C ALA A 9 -6.58 9.08 -43.06
N ASP A 10 -6.12 7.88 -43.42
CA ASP A 10 -6.67 6.61 -42.92
C ASP A 10 -5.92 5.99 -41.73
N VAL A 11 -4.97 6.70 -41.10
CA VAL A 11 -4.34 6.23 -39.85
C VAL A 11 -5.16 6.73 -38.66
N ILE A 12 -6.27 6.04 -38.39
CA ILE A 12 -7.02 6.18 -37.14
C ILE A 12 -6.20 5.51 -36.03
N LEU A 13 -5.68 6.31 -35.10
CA LEU A 13 -5.12 5.84 -33.83
C LEU A 13 -6.23 5.11 -33.03
N PRO A 14 -5.94 3.97 -32.37
CA PRO A 14 -6.95 3.28 -31.58
C PRO A 14 -7.39 4.16 -30.40
N VAL A 15 -8.66 4.57 -30.42
CA VAL A 15 -9.34 5.15 -29.25
C VAL A 15 -9.43 4.07 -28.18
N PHE A 16 -8.67 4.22 -27.10
CA PHE A 16 -8.78 3.36 -25.93
C PHE A 16 -10.07 3.69 -25.19
N GLN A 17 -11.12 2.88 -25.43
CA GLN A 17 -12.38 2.96 -24.70
C GLN A 17 -12.19 2.32 -23.31
N PRO A 18 -12.36 3.04 -22.18
CA PRO A 18 -12.30 2.41 -20.86
C PRO A 18 -13.52 1.49 -20.67
N MET A 19 -13.30 0.18 -20.59
CA MET A 19 -14.32 -0.77 -20.17
C MET A 19 -14.60 -0.60 -18.66
N PRO A 20 -15.87 -0.64 -18.21
CA PRO A 20 -16.17 -0.67 -16.78
C PRO A 20 -15.75 -2.02 -16.20
N VAL A 21 -14.63 -2.05 -15.47
CA VAL A 21 -14.23 -3.22 -14.70
C VAL A 21 -15.08 -3.26 -13.42
N THR A 22 -16.20 -3.98 -13.45
CA THR A 22 -16.93 -4.32 -12.22
C THR A 22 -16.14 -5.40 -11.48
N ARG A 23 -15.20 -4.99 -10.62
CA ARG A 23 -14.54 -5.90 -9.69
C ARG A 23 -15.54 -6.25 -8.57
N LYS A 24 -16.20 -7.40 -8.68
CA LYS A 24 -16.89 -8.01 -7.53
C LYS A 24 -15.84 -8.34 -6.47
N VAL A 25 -15.73 -7.49 -5.45
CA VAL A 25 -14.97 -7.82 -4.24
C VAL A 25 -15.81 -8.81 -3.45
N SER A 26 -15.39 -10.07 -3.46
CA SER A 26 -15.93 -11.12 -2.60
C SER A 26 -15.57 -10.78 -1.15
N SER A 27 -16.61 -10.58 -0.32
CA SER A 27 -16.51 -10.49 1.13
C SER A 27 -16.05 -11.85 1.68
N ALA A 28 -14.76 -11.98 1.97
CA ALA A 28 -14.26 -12.97 2.91
C ALA A 28 -14.06 -12.25 4.25
N SER A 29 -15.11 -12.24 5.07
CA SER A 29 -15.03 -11.74 6.44
C SER A 29 -14.32 -12.78 7.31
N PHE A 30 -13.01 -12.64 7.43
CA PHE A 30 -12.32 -13.00 8.67
C PHE A 30 -12.16 -11.69 9.44
N ALA A 31 -13.12 -11.40 10.31
CA ALA A 31 -13.09 -10.20 11.13
C ALA A 31 -12.05 -10.38 12.24
N THR A 32 -10.80 -10.09 11.92
CA THR A 32 -9.88 -9.58 12.95
C THR A 32 -10.43 -8.20 13.33
N PRO A 33 -10.60 -7.87 14.63
CA PRO A 33 -10.97 -6.51 15.00
C PRO A 33 -9.98 -5.55 14.36
N ALA A 34 -10.49 -4.51 13.71
CA ALA A 34 -9.64 -3.43 13.22
C ALA A 34 -8.77 -2.94 14.39
N PRO A 35 -7.47 -2.66 14.18
CA PRO A 35 -6.61 -2.15 15.24
C PRO A 35 -7.29 -0.95 15.92
N GLU A 36 -7.15 -0.85 17.24
CA GLU A 36 -7.84 0.08 18.15
C GLU A 36 -7.76 1.58 17.77
N ALA A 37 -6.99 1.93 16.74
CA ALA A 37 -6.57 3.29 16.42
C ALA A 37 -7.05 3.80 15.04
N SER A 38 -8.09 3.21 14.44
CA SER A 38 -8.64 3.77 13.21
C SER A 38 -9.40 5.08 13.48
N GLN A 39 -8.78 6.21 13.13
CA GLN A 39 -9.46 7.50 13.16
C GLN A 39 -10.55 7.52 12.10
N SER A 40 -11.78 7.81 12.53
CA SER A 40 -12.90 7.96 11.61
C SER A 40 -12.87 9.33 10.93
N TYR A 41 -12.70 9.33 9.61
CA TYR A 41 -12.78 10.53 8.79
C TYR A 41 -14.12 10.60 8.06
N SER A 42 -14.72 11.79 8.01
CA SER A 42 -15.86 12.09 7.16
C SER A 42 -15.41 12.88 5.94
N TYR A 43 -15.75 12.43 4.74
CA TYR A 43 -15.61 13.25 3.54
C TYR A 43 -16.98 13.57 2.95
N SER A 44 -17.07 14.73 2.30
CA SER A 44 -18.25 15.15 1.54
C SER A 44 -18.01 14.90 0.06
N ASN A 45 -18.94 14.25 -0.61
CA ASN A 45 -18.90 14.16 -2.08
C ASN A 45 -19.12 15.55 -2.68
N LEU A 46 -18.59 15.79 -3.88
CA LEU A 46 -18.64 17.09 -4.57
C LEU A 46 -20.08 17.59 -4.79
N GLU A 47 -21.05 16.68 -4.92
CA GLU A 47 -22.48 17.00 -5.05
C GLU A 47 -23.14 17.39 -3.72
N GLY A 48 -22.44 17.29 -2.58
CA GLY A 48 -22.91 17.74 -1.26
C GLY A 48 -24.07 16.92 -0.68
N THR A 49 -24.51 15.86 -1.34
CA THR A 49 -25.72 15.11 -1.01
C THR A 49 -25.50 13.97 -0.01
N ALA A 50 -24.26 13.52 0.20
CA ALA A 50 -23.94 12.47 1.16
C ALA A 50 -22.55 12.66 1.79
N SER A 51 -22.50 12.69 3.12
CA SER A 51 -21.29 12.58 3.92
C SER A 51 -21.13 11.13 4.37
N ALA A 52 -19.99 10.52 4.08
CA ALA A 52 -19.70 9.14 4.46
C ALA A 52 -18.55 9.10 5.47
N ARG A 53 -18.73 8.34 6.55
CA ARG A 53 -17.70 8.07 7.56
C ARG A 53 -16.90 6.85 7.13
N ASN A 54 -15.59 6.98 7.08
CA ASN A 54 -14.68 5.87 6.78
C ASN A 54 -13.57 5.82 7.83
N GLU A 55 -13.15 4.59 8.10
CA GLU A 55 -11.99 4.25 8.92
C GLU A 55 -10.74 4.37 8.05
N LEU A 56 -9.76 5.17 8.50
CA LEU A 56 -8.46 5.23 7.86
C LEU A 56 -7.47 4.32 8.58
N ALA A 57 -6.63 3.65 7.79
CA ALA A 57 -5.49 2.92 8.34
C ALA A 57 -4.52 3.91 9.00
N GLU A 58 -4.03 3.53 10.17
CA GLU A 58 -2.93 4.24 10.83
C GLU A 58 -1.61 3.76 10.23
N GLU A 59 -0.69 4.70 10.04
CA GLU A 59 0.67 4.45 9.60
C GLU A 59 1.64 5.24 10.48
N VAL A 60 2.70 4.58 10.93
CA VAL A 60 3.73 5.14 11.80
C VAL A 60 5.09 5.02 11.16
N ALA A 61 5.99 5.95 11.46
CA ALA A 61 7.37 5.87 10.99
C ALA A 61 8.14 4.83 11.83
N LEU A 62 8.58 3.75 11.20
CA LEU A 62 9.48 2.76 11.78
C LEU A 62 10.90 2.97 11.24
N ALA A 63 11.85 3.22 12.16
CA ALA A 63 13.27 3.23 11.86
C ALA A 63 13.89 1.86 12.12
N ILE A 64 14.57 1.29 11.12
CA ILE A 64 15.17 -0.04 11.19
C ILE A 64 16.69 0.09 11.17
N ALA A 65 17.34 -0.44 12.20
CA ALA A 65 18.79 -0.46 12.32
C ALA A 65 19.31 -1.85 12.67
N TYR A 66 20.35 -2.30 11.98
CA TYR A 66 21.02 -3.58 12.26
C TYR A 66 22.39 -3.29 12.86
N ASN A 67 22.70 -3.92 14.00
CA ASN A 67 23.95 -3.70 14.73
C ASN A 67 24.26 -2.19 14.96
N GLY A 68 23.22 -1.38 15.15
CA GLY A 68 23.33 0.06 15.37
C GLY A 68 23.44 0.92 14.10
N ILE A 69 23.43 0.34 12.91
CA ILE A 69 23.50 1.07 11.62
C ILE A 69 22.10 1.21 11.04
N SER A 70 21.66 2.46 10.83
CA SER A 70 20.36 2.78 10.21
C SER A 70 20.33 2.33 8.75
N GLN A 71 19.34 1.51 8.40
CA GLN A 71 19.17 1.00 7.04
C GLN A 71 17.97 1.63 6.33
N ALA A 72 16.86 1.82 7.04
CA ALA A 72 15.63 2.32 6.45
C ALA A 72 14.76 3.05 7.45
N VAL A 73 13.92 3.94 6.92
CA VAL A 73 12.75 4.49 7.61
C VAL A 73 11.56 4.29 6.69
N MET A 74 10.50 3.65 7.20
CA MET A 74 9.30 3.34 6.43
C MET A 74 8.05 3.76 7.21
N LEU A 75 7.01 4.19 6.50
CA LEU A 75 5.67 4.20 7.07
C LEU A 75 5.13 2.77 7.03
N VAL A 76 4.68 2.31 8.18
CA VAL A 76 4.13 0.97 8.37
C VAL A 76 2.91 1.05 9.27
N SER A 77 1.98 0.12 9.10
CA SER A 77 0.95 -0.10 10.10
C SER A 77 1.61 -0.47 11.43
N PRO A 78 1.18 0.07 12.59
CA PRO A 78 1.85 -0.13 13.88
C PRO A 78 1.64 -1.53 14.50
N THR A 79 1.15 -2.49 13.72
CA THR A 79 0.90 -3.87 14.15
C THR A 79 1.92 -4.80 13.52
N ASP A 80 2.19 -5.93 14.18
CA ASP A 80 3.02 -7.02 13.64
C ASP A 80 4.43 -6.57 13.19
N LEU A 81 5.02 -5.64 13.92
CA LEU A 81 6.28 -4.98 13.54
C LEU A 81 7.46 -5.95 13.47
N GLU A 82 7.50 -6.97 14.33
CA GLU A 82 8.56 -8.01 14.29
C GLU A 82 8.48 -8.81 12.99
N ASP A 83 7.29 -9.30 12.64
CA ASP A 83 7.03 -10.02 11.38
C ASP A 83 7.35 -9.13 10.16
N PHE A 84 7.00 -7.85 10.23
CA PHE A 84 7.36 -6.87 9.22
C PHE A 84 8.89 -6.75 9.07
N ILE A 85 9.65 -6.62 10.17
CA ILE A 85 11.10 -6.48 10.12
C ILE A 85 11.74 -7.74 9.56
N VAL A 86 11.29 -8.92 9.96
CA VAL A 86 11.76 -10.20 9.42
C VAL A 86 11.53 -10.27 7.90
N GLY A 87 10.31 -9.99 7.45
CA GLY A 87 9.96 -9.99 6.03
C GLY A 87 10.75 -8.95 5.24
N PHE A 88 10.91 -7.75 5.80
CA PHE A 88 11.75 -6.70 5.22
C PHE A 88 13.22 -7.13 5.12
N SER A 89 13.77 -7.76 6.16
CA SER A 89 15.17 -8.24 6.19
C SER A 89 15.46 -9.21 5.05
N LEU A 90 14.56 -10.17 4.83
CA LEU A 90 14.68 -11.16 3.77
C LEU A 90 14.46 -10.54 2.39
N GLY A 91 13.39 -9.76 2.24
CA GLY A 91 13.02 -9.14 0.96
C GLY A 91 14.05 -8.12 0.46
N SER A 92 14.78 -7.48 1.36
CA SER A 92 15.88 -6.55 1.04
C SER A 92 17.24 -7.23 0.89
N GLY A 93 17.34 -8.53 1.21
CA GLY A 93 18.59 -9.29 1.15
C GLY A 93 19.59 -8.93 2.26
N ILE A 94 19.12 -8.36 3.37
CA ILE A 94 19.96 -8.08 4.55
C ILE A 94 20.37 -9.38 5.24
N ILE A 95 19.47 -10.36 5.24
CA ILE A 95 19.71 -11.73 5.72
C ILE A 95 19.29 -12.74 4.64
N ALA A 96 19.90 -13.92 4.63
CA ALA A 96 19.50 -15.03 3.76
C ALA A 96 18.52 -16.00 4.45
N SER A 97 18.54 -16.05 5.77
CA SER A 97 17.71 -16.94 6.61
C SER A 97 17.34 -16.29 7.93
N HIS A 98 16.25 -16.76 8.56
CA HIS A 98 15.77 -16.22 9.84
C HIS A 98 16.76 -16.43 11.00
N ASP A 99 17.57 -17.50 10.96
CA ASP A 99 18.58 -17.82 11.98
C ASP A 99 19.71 -16.77 12.08
N GLU A 100 19.82 -15.86 11.11
CA GLU A 100 20.78 -14.75 11.15
C GLU A 100 20.32 -13.59 12.05
N ILE A 101 19.08 -13.61 12.52
CA ILE A 101 18.57 -12.64 13.49
C ILE A 101 18.71 -13.22 14.90
N TYR A 102 19.56 -12.59 15.70
CA TYR A 102 19.82 -13.04 17.08
C TYR A 102 18.88 -12.43 18.12
N ASP A 103 18.47 -11.18 17.94
CA ASP A 103 17.65 -10.44 18.90
C ASP A 103 16.92 -9.27 18.22
N PHE A 104 15.81 -8.84 18.82
CA PHE A 104 15.05 -7.67 18.43
C PHE A 104 14.93 -6.69 19.58
N LYS A 105 15.13 -5.40 19.30
CA LYS A 105 14.83 -4.33 20.25
C LYS A 105 13.91 -3.31 19.62
N LEU A 106 12.64 -3.37 20.00
CA LEU A 106 11.64 -2.39 19.60
C LEU A 106 11.54 -1.28 20.64
N SER A 107 11.49 -0.03 20.19
CA SER A 107 11.34 1.15 21.05
C SER A 107 10.62 2.25 20.28
N GLY A 108 9.81 3.05 20.97
CA GLY A 108 8.89 3.99 20.34
C GLY A 108 8.25 4.93 21.36
N ARG A 109 7.50 5.91 20.85
CA ARG A 109 6.82 6.96 21.63
C ARG A 109 5.49 7.30 20.97
N GLY A 110 4.43 7.47 21.76
CA GLY A 110 3.07 7.80 21.28
C GLY A 110 2.23 6.55 21.00
N SER A 111 1.15 6.67 20.22
CA SER A 111 0.24 5.56 19.85
C SER A 111 0.93 4.39 19.12
N ALA A 112 2.19 4.56 18.73
CA ALA A 112 3.02 3.54 18.12
C ALA A 112 3.62 2.52 19.13
N MET A 113 3.22 2.56 20.43
CA MET A 113 3.63 1.63 21.50
C MET A 113 2.54 1.38 22.54
#